data_AF-A0AAN9U7K5-F1
#
_entry.id   AF-A0AAN9U7K5-F1
#
_cell.length_a   1.000
_cell.length_b   1.000
_cell.length_c   1.000
_cell.angle_alpha   90.00
_cell.angle_beta   90.00
_cell.angle_gamma   90.00
#
_symmetry.space_group_name_H-M   'P 1'
#
loop_
_entity.id
_entity.type
_entity.pdbx_description
1 polymer ?
#
loop_
_entity_poly.entity_id
_entity_poly.type
_entity_poly.pdbx_seq_one_letter_code
_entity_poly.pdbx_strand_id
1 'polypeptide(L)'
;MSADYYPSPEEFSGFRFVDPAILPDAHGVSAAPLARQSKPSSLTDVDHSFLMWGTGRMACPGRYYAASFMKTIVAQLLMSYDFVLVEPDAPRWLSWRVAKIPRPWTKLSFTPRT
;
A
#
# COMPACT_ATOMS: atom_id res chain seq x y z
N MET A 1 -2.72 13.17 -0.54
CA MET A 1 -4.08 12.72 -0.96
C MET A 1 -5.08 13.66 -0.32
N SER A 2 -6.26 13.95 -0.91
CA SER A 2 -7.21 14.86 -0.25
C SER A 2 -7.96 14.15 0.88
N ALA A 3 -8.20 14.86 1.98
CA ALA A 3 -9.03 14.39 3.08
C ALA A 3 -10.50 14.16 2.66
N ASP A 4 -10.95 14.82 1.58
CA ASP A 4 -12.31 14.67 1.03
C ASP A 4 -12.60 13.24 0.55
N TYR A 5 -11.56 12.54 0.09
CA TYR A 5 -11.66 11.16 -0.40
C TYR A 5 -11.03 10.16 0.59
N TYR A 6 -10.01 10.57 1.35
CA TYR A 6 -9.23 9.68 2.20
C TYR A 6 -9.13 10.18 3.64
N PRO A 7 -9.73 9.45 4.61
CA PRO A 7 -9.47 9.72 6.02
C PRO A 7 -7.97 9.58 6.32
N SER A 8 -7.41 10.50 7.11
CA SER A 8 -5.97 10.55 7.45
C SER A 8 -5.07 10.24 6.24
N PRO A 9 -5.06 11.09 5.19
CA PRO A 9 -4.40 10.79 3.92
C PRO A 9 -2.87 10.70 4.03
N GLU A 10 -2.29 11.33 5.06
CA GLU A 10 -0.86 11.34 5.34
C GLU A 10 -0.41 10.13 6.20
N GLU A 11 -1.36 9.32 6.68
CA GLU A 11 -1.09 8.14 7.49
C GLU A 11 -1.24 6.85 6.68
N PHE A 12 -0.28 5.94 6.89
CA PHE A 12 -0.37 4.60 6.32
C PHE A 12 -1.37 3.75 7.09
N SER A 13 -2.41 3.30 6.40
CA SER A 13 -3.44 2.39 6.93
C SER A 13 -3.50 1.14 6.04
N GLY A 14 -2.93 0.04 6.53
CA GLY A 14 -2.81 -1.21 5.75
C GLY A 14 -4.15 -1.84 5.37
N PHE A 15 -5.18 -1.65 6.20
CA PHE A 15 -6.53 -2.19 5.99
C PHE A 15 -7.50 -1.18 5.36
N ARG A 16 -6.99 -0.07 4.83
CA ARG A 16 -7.81 1.05 4.31
C ARG A 16 -8.88 0.64 3.29
N PHE A 17 -8.57 -0.34 2.43
CA PHE A 17 -9.41 -0.75 1.30
C PHE A 17 -10.12 -2.09 1.50
N VAL A 18 -9.93 -2.72 2.67
CA VAL A 18 -10.44 -4.06 2.97
C VAL A 18 -11.91 -3.97 3.35
N ASP A 19 -12.71 -4.93 2.88
CA ASP A 19 -14.12 -5.04 3.24
C ASP A 19 -14.26 -5.33 4.75
N PRO A 20 -14.98 -4.50 5.52
CA PRO A 20 -15.23 -4.76 6.93
C PRO A 20 -15.84 -6.13 7.22
N ALA A 21 -16.65 -6.68 6.30
CA ALA A 21 -17.28 -7.99 6.48
C ALA A 21 -16.29 -9.15 6.51
N ILE A 22 -15.11 -8.99 5.90
CA ILE A 22 -14.06 -10.02 5.85
C ILE A 22 -12.97 -9.82 6.92
N LEU A 23 -13.13 -8.82 7.78
CA LEU A 23 -12.30 -8.62 8.97
C LEU A 23 -13.06 -9.17 10.18
N PRO A 24 -13.16 -10.50 10.38
CA PRO A 24 -13.64 -11.02 11.66
C PRO A 24 -12.67 -10.53 12.73
N ASP A 25 -13.19 -10.03 13.86
CA ASP A 25 -12.48 -9.51 15.05
C ASP A 25 -11.02 -9.96 15.14
N ALA A 26 -10.15 -9.35 14.35
CA ALA A 26 -8.88 -9.98 14.02
C ALA A 26 -8.01 -9.88 15.27
N HIS A 27 -7.76 -11.02 15.90
CA HIS A 27 -6.95 -11.19 17.09
C HIS A 27 -5.72 -10.27 17.06
N GLY A 28 -5.78 -9.13 17.76
CA GLY A 28 -4.66 -8.21 17.91
C GLY A 28 -4.57 -7.03 16.93
N VAL A 29 -5.45 -6.88 15.94
CA VAL A 29 -5.57 -5.62 15.21
C VAL A 29 -6.38 -4.67 16.09
N SER A 30 -5.68 -3.92 16.95
CA SER A 30 -6.30 -2.98 17.87
C SER A 30 -7.33 -2.14 17.13
N ALA A 31 -8.51 -1.97 17.74
CA ALA A 31 -9.57 -1.06 17.32
C ALA A 31 -9.15 0.42 17.40
N ALA A 32 -7.87 0.75 17.14
CA ALA A 32 -7.49 2.08 16.74
C ALA A 32 -8.38 2.47 15.55
N PRO A 33 -8.82 3.74 15.46
CA PRO A 33 -9.64 4.20 14.36
C PRO A 33 -8.86 4.06 13.05
N LEU A 34 -8.96 2.88 12.44
CA LEU A 34 -8.35 2.60 11.16
C LEU A 34 -9.01 3.58 10.19
N ALA A 35 -8.19 4.44 9.59
CA ALA A 35 -8.60 5.33 8.52
C ALA A 35 -9.04 4.48 7.31
N ARG A 36 -10.27 3.98 7.37
CA ARG A 36 -10.90 3.07 6.41
C ARG A 36 -11.67 3.87 5.37
N GLN A 37 -11.69 3.37 4.14
CA GLN A 37 -12.55 3.91 3.10
C GLN A 37 -13.99 3.47 3.32
N SER A 38 -14.94 4.30 2.89
CA SER A 38 -16.37 3.97 2.91
C SER A 38 -16.71 2.83 1.95
N LYS A 39 -15.97 2.75 0.83
CA LYS A 39 -16.15 1.74 -0.21
C LYS A 39 -14.90 0.84 -0.27
N PRO A 40 -15.02 -0.46 0.01
CA PRO A 40 -13.97 -1.43 -0.25
C PRO A 40 -13.62 -1.50 -1.75
N SER A 41 -12.38 -1.81 -2.07
CA SER A 41 -11.91 -1.91 -3.47
C SER A 41 -10.78 -2.92 -3.64
N SER A 42 -10.75 -3.59 -4.79
CA SER A 42 -9.61 -4.43 -5.18
C SER A 42 -8.45 -3.58 -5.68
N LEU A 43 -7.23 -4.09 -5.52
CA LEU A 43 -6.01 -3.46 -6.05
C LEU A 43 -6.04 -3.29 -7.57
N THR A 44 -6.86 -4.03 -8.31
CA THR A 44 -6.97 -3.95 -9.77
C THR A 44 -8.10 -3.03 -10.26
N ASP A 45 -8.85 -2.43 -9.33
CA ASP A 45 -10.00 -1.60 -9.69
C ASP A 45 -9.56 -0.27 -10.30
N VAL A 46 -10.41 0.25 -11.18
CA VAL A 46 -10.27 1.57 -11.78
C VAL A 46 -11.38 2.41 -11.18
N ASP A 47 -11.01 3.36 -10.32
CA ASP A 47 -11.95 4.20 -9.59
C ASP A 47 -11.53 5.67 -9.72
N HIS A 48 -12.50 6.59 -9.69
CA HIS A 48 -12.24 8.02 -9.84
C HIS A 48 -11.65 8.68 -8.59
N SER A 49 -11.78 8.05 -7.42
CA SER A 49 -11.11 8.49 -6.20
C SER A 49 -9.64 8.06 -6.16
N PHE A 50 -9.31 6.88 -6.71
CA PHE A 50 -7.98 6.29 -6.69
C PHE A 50 -7.42 5.99 -8.08
N LEU A 51 -6.73 6.97 -8.66
CA LEU A 51 -6.26 6.92 -10.04
C LEU A 51 -4.96 6.12 -10.26
N MET A 52 -4.69 5.07 -9.47
CA MET A 52 -3.40 4.35 -9.54
C MET A 52 -3.14 3.72 -10.91
N TRP A 53 -4.20 3.31 -11.61
CA TRP A 53 -4.12 2.69 -12.94
C TRP A 53 -4.60 3.61 -14.05
N GLY A 54 -4.86 4.89 -13.80
CA GLY A 54 -5.52 5.79 -14.77
C GLY A 54 -7.05 5.62 -14.78
N THR A 55 -7.71 6.05 -15.85
CA THR A 55 -9.18 6.09 -15.95
C THR A 55 -9.71 5.62 -17.31
N GLY A 56 -10.93 5.10 -17.31
CA GLY A 56 -11.69 4.79 -18.52
C GLY A 56 -10.93 3.90 -19.50
N ARG A 57 -10.96 4.27 -20.79
CA ARG A 57 -10.30 3.52 -21.88
C ARG A 57 -8.77 3.54 -21.81
N MET A 58 -8.19 4.43 -21.00
CA MET A 58 -6.74 4.55 -20.79
C MET A 58 -6.28 3.89 -19.49
N ALA A 59 -7.16 3.14 -18.82
CA ALA A 59 -6.75 2.38 -17.66
C ALA A 59 -5.65 1.37 -18.03
N CYS A 60 -4.61 1.29 -17.20
CA CYS A 60 -3.45 0.44 -17.43
C CYS A 60 -3.89 -1.02 -17.61
N PRO A 61 -3.65 -1.64 -18.78
CA PRO A 61 -3.99 -3.04 -18.99
C PRO A 61 -3.10 -3.98 -18.15
N GLY A 62 -1.88 -3.54 -17.80
CA GLY A 62 -0.93 -4.30 -16.99
C GLY A 62 -1.27 -4.42 -15.51
N ARG A 63 -2.35 -3.78 -15.03
CA ARG A 63 -2.72 -3.75 -13.60
C ARG A 63 -2.91 -5.13 -12.96
N TYR A 64 -3.44 -6.09 -13.71
CA TYR A 64 -3.65 -7.45 -13.23
C TYR A 64 -2.32 -8.17 -12.99
N TYR A 65 -1.41 -8.08 -13.95
CA TYR A 65 -0.07 -8.65 -13.82
C TYR A 65 0.70 -7.95 -12.70
N ALA A 66 0.72 -6.62 -12.68
CA ALA A 66 1.43 -5.83 -11.67
C ALA A 66 0.91 -6.13 -10.25
N ALA A 67 -0.41 -6.21 -10.07
CA ALA A 67 -1.01 -6.56 -8.77
C ALA A 67 -0.57 -7.96 -8.29
N SER A 68 -0.61 -8.96 -9.16
CA SER A 68 -0.15 -10.32 -8.81
C SER A 68 1.35 -10.36 -8.53
N PHE A 69 2.16 -9.71 -9.38
CA PHE A 69 3.61 -9.67 -9.22
C PHE A 69 4.04 -8.98 -7.93
N MET A 70 3.45 -7.83 -7.59
CA MET A 70 3.71 -7.13 -6.33
C MET A 70 3.33 -7.97 -5.12
N LYS A 71 2.16 -8.63 -5.15
CA LYS A 71 1.73 -9.53 -4.07
C LYS A 71 2.72 -10.69 -3.90
N THR A 72 3.20 -11.28 -4.99
CA THR A 72 4.21 -12.36 -4.91
C THR A 72 5.50 -11.89 -4.27
N ILE A 73 6.04 -10.72 -4.68
CA ILE A 73 7.26 -10.15 -4.07
C ILE A 73 7.04 -9.90 -2.58
N VAL A 74 5.96 -9.20 -2.21
CA VAL A 74 5.68 -8.87 -0.81
C VAL A 74 5.45 -10.13 0.02
N ALA A 75 4.72 -11.12 -0.49
CA ALA A 75 4.53 -12.39 0.19
C ALA A 75 5.86 -13.11 0.44
N GLN A 76 6.75 -13.18 -0.55
CA GLN A 76 8.07 -13.79 -0.39
C GLN A 76 8.91 -13.06 0.68
N LEU A 77 8.92 -11.73 0.65
CA LEU A 77 9.62 -10.94 1.66
C LEU A 77 9.05 -11.17 3.06
N LEU A 78 7.72 -11.17 3.20
CA LEU A 78 7.05 -11.36 4.49
C LEU A 78 7.25 -12.78 5.03
N MET A 79 7.22 -13.81 4.19
CA MET A 79 7.41 -15.20 4.61
C MET A 79 8.85 -15.48 5.03
N SER A 80 9.84 -14.87 4.36
CA SER A 80 11.25 -15.21 4.54
C SER A 80 12.04 -14.24 5.42
N TYR A 81 11.56 -13.01 5.65
CA TYR A 81 12.33 -11.99 6.36
C TYR A 81 11.49 -11.11 7.28
N ASP A 82 12.04 -10.78 8.44
CA ASP A 82 11.75 -9.55 9.17
C ASP A 82 12.58 -8.41 8.58
N PHE A 83 11.99 -7.23 8.40
CA PHE A 83 12.72 -6.09 7.87
C PHE A 83 12.31 -4.77 8.49
N VAL A 84 13.30 -3.90 8.68
CA VAL A 84 13.13 -2.58 9.29
C VAL A 84 13.85 -1.51 8.47
N LEU A 85 13.33 -0.28 8.51
CA LEU A 85 13.98 0.88 7.92
C LEU A 85 15.11 1.33 8.84
N VAL A 86 16.34 1.43 8.31
CA VAL A 86 17.53 1.78 9.12
C VAL A 86 17.44 3.21 9.65
N GLU A 87 16.89 4.13 8.85
CA GLU A 87 16.68 5.53 9.22
C GLU A 87 15.19 5.88 9.02
N PRO A 88 14.33 5.65 10.03
CA PRO A 88 12.88 5.80 9.89
C PRO A 88 12.42 7.20 9.50
N ASP A 89 13.13 8.22 9.99
CA ASP A 89 12.78 9.64 9.85
C ASP A 89 13.44 10.30 8.61
N ALA A 90 14.33 9.58 7.92
CA ALA A 90 14.96 10.10 6.72
C ALA A 90 13.95 10.24 5.57
N PRO A 91 14.09 11.25 4.69
CA PRO A 91 13.27 11.36 3.49
C PRO A 91 13.40 10.11 2.61
N ARG A 92 12.27 9.44 2.35
CA ARG A 92 12.25 8.08 1.75
C ARG A 92 12.21 8.08 0.22
N TRP A 93 11.68 9.13 -0.40
CA TRP A 93 11.54 9.20 -1.85
C TRP A 93 11.89 10.58 -2.39
N LEU A 94 12.20 10.60 -3.68
CA LEU A 94 12.23 11.80 -4.51
C LEU A 94 11.16 11.69 -5.58
N SER A 95 10.63 12.83 -6.02
CA SER A 95 9.74 12.89 -7.16
C SER A 95 10.55 13.21 -8.41
N TRP A 96 10.52 12.30 -9.39
CA TRP A 96 11.10 12.51 -10.71
C TRP A 96 9.99 12.37 -11.76
N ARG A 97 9.59 13.51 -12.33
CA ARG A 97 8.38 13.59 -13.16
C ARG A 97 7.18 13.03 -12.39
N VAL A 98 6.51 12.02 -12.94
CA VAL A 98 5.35 11.35 -12.33
C VAL A 98 5.74 10.22 -11.38
N ALA A 99 7.01 9.83 -11.34
CA ALA A 99 7.48 8.72 -10.51
C ALA A 99 7.88 9.19 -9.12
N LYS A 100 7.41 8.49 -8.08
CA LYS A 100 8.00 8.54 -6.74
C LYS A 100 9.03 7.43 -6.65
N ILE A 101 10.31 7.81 -6.59
CA ILE A 101 11.42 6.87 -6.62
C ILE A 101 12.05 6.84 -5.22
N PRO A 102 12.30 5.66 -4.63
CA PRO A 102 13.08 5.55 -3.39
C PRO A 102 14.43 6.25 -3.54
N ARG A 103 14.88 6.95 -2.51
CA ARG A 103 16.22 7.58 -2.58
C ARG A 103 17.28 6.47 -2.58
N PRO A 104 18.39 6.61 -3.34
CA PRO A 104 19.41 5.55 -3.45
C PRO A 104 20.03 5.13 -2.10
N TRP A 105 19.98 6.00 -1.10
CA TRP A 105 20.49 5.76 0.24
C TRP A 105 19.42 5.25 1.23
N THR A 106 18.20 4.98 0.79
CA THR A 106 17.16 4.36 1.64
C THR A 106 17.54 2.91 1.91
N LYS A 107 17.94 2.59 3.15
CA LYS A 107 18.41 1.25 3.53
C LYS A 107 17.38 0.49 4.35
N LEU A 108 17.18 -0.76 4.01
CA LEU A 108 16.41 -1.73 4.79
C LEU A 108 17.37 -2.77 5.38
N SER A 109 17.18 -3.10 6.66
CA SER A 109 17.86 -4.22 7.31
C SER A 109 16.94 -5.44 7.27
N PHE A 110 17.45 -6.59 6.82
CA PHE A 110 16.70 -7.84 6.70
C PHE A 110 17.24 -8.89 7.66
N THR A 111 16.36 -9.58 8.37
CA THR A 111 16.66 -10.72 9.24
C THR A 111 15.84 -11.91 8.75
N PRO A 112 16.45 -13.04 8.37
CA PRO A 112 15.71 -14.22 7.93
C PRO A 112 14.77 -14.74 9.02
N ARG A 113 13.55 -15.11 8.64
CA ARG A 113 12.62 -15.87 9.50
C ARG A 113 12.92 -17.36 9.35
N THR A 114 13.22 -18.01 10.48
CA THR A 114 13.31 -19.48 10.61
C THR A 114 11.95 -20.12 10.73
#